data_AF-A0A9P8JHC8-F1
#
_entry.id   AF-A0A9P8JHC8-F1
#
_cell.length_a   1.000
_cell.length_b   1.000
_cell.length_c   1.000
_cell.angle_alpha   90.00
_cell.angle_beta   90.00
_cell.angle_gamma   90.00
#
_symmetry.space_group_name_H-M   'P 1'
#
loop_
_entity.id
_entity.type
_entity.pdbx_description
1 polymer ?
#
loop_
_entity_poly.entity_id
_entity_poly.type
_entity_poly.pdbx_seq_one_letter_code
_entity_poly.pdbx_strand_id
1 'polypeptide(L)'
;MPPLSSSAFPTCSRCMRSGFAQRAVRNTQQVRRLSTPPKDVKPDHEEKKQEKEQGAMSRRLAALSEEGLESGGRSARKAVEEAGFDEGLKQELLERIATASFRNEHAGAISQAEMPNSASRHSRDIAGATPWSGTESVHDASLRMLNDSYKPLKPVRASSTGPARGPPSKIDTGRPRYAPSSGMRLANARDKTSIYAEMKDLPDEEREKFRKELKERFTPAARSAPVTLKGLESLANERIEDAIARGKFRNLPRGKAIERDYNASSPFINTTEYMLNRMIQRQDIVPPWIEKQQDIVSTSTRFRARLRADWRRHVARSISSRGGSLESQLALAEEYARAEAIDNPPAKKRTEKLNTIDSAGQLTQITLDGEITS
;
A
#
# COMPACT_ATOMS: atom_id res chain seq x y z
N MET A 1 -54.92 -22.78 -47.68
CA MET A 1 -54.95 -21.31 -47.80
C MET A 1 -54.08 -20.72 -46.68
N PRO A 2 -53.40 -19.58 -46.91
CA PRO A 2 -52.03 -19.26 -46.50
C PRO A 2 -51.87 -18.80 -45.03
N PRO A 3 -50.64 -18.44 -44.55
CA PRO A 3 -50.20 -18.54 -43.17
C PRO A 3 -50.36 -17.26 -42.33
N LEU A 4 -50.25 -17.40 -41.01
CA LEU A 4 -49.91 -16.31 -40.08
C LEU A 4 -48.75 -16.83 -39.21
N SER A 5 -47.49 -16.45 -39.44
CA SER A 5 -46.85 -15.14 -39.24
C SER A 5 -46.69 -14.76 -37.76
N SER A 6 -45.42 -14.77 -37.35
CA SER A 6 -44.78 -13.87 -36.39
C SER A 6 -44.95 -14.16 -34.89
N SER A 7 -44.13 -15.08 -34.36
CA SER A 7 -43.61 -14.96 -33.00
C SER A 7 -42.35 -14.08 -33.02
N ALA A 8 -42.55 -12.77 -32.96
CA ALA A 8 -41.49 -11.84 -32.60
C ALA A 8 -41.23 -11.98 -31.09
N PHE A 9 -40.18 -12.74 -30.72
CA PHE A 9 -39.61 -12.64 -29.38
C PHE A 9 -38.89 -11.28 -29.25
N PRO A 10 -39.08 -10.52 -28.15
CA PRO A 10 -38.33 -9.29 -27.95
C PRO A 10 -36.87 -9.64 -27.67
N THR A 11 -36.00 -9.39 -28.66
CA THR A 11 -34.55 -9.40 -28.50
C THR A 11 -34.14 -8.33 -27.49
N CYS A 12 -33.64 -8.78 -26.34
CA CYS A 12 -32.97 -7.93 -25.37
C CYS A 12 -31.74 -7.29 -26.02
N SER A 13 -31.76 -5.97 -26.21
CA SER A 13 -30.66 -5.16 -26.74
C SER A 13 -29.45 -5.05 -25.80
N ARG A 14 -29.34 -5.93 -24.80
CA ARG A 14 -28.26 -5.94 -23.80
C ARG A 14 -27.24 -7.07 -23.99
N CYS A 15 -27.40 -7.92 -25.01
CA CYS A 15 -26.48 -9.02 -25.31
C CYS A 15 -25.54 -8.79 -26.50
N MET A 16 -25.49 -7.58 -27.08
CA MET A 16 -24.46 -7.21 -28.05
C MET A 16 -23.48 -6.19 -27.46
N ARG A 17 -22.63 -6.63 -26.52
CA ARG A 17 -21.29 -6.07 -26.23
C ARG A 17 -20.57 -6.94 -25.18
N SER A 18 -20.25 -8.16 -25.57
CA SER A 18 -19.20 -8.96 -24.92
C SER A 18 -18.43 -9.76 -25.97
N GLY A 19 -17.96 -9.05 -26.98
CA GLY A 19 -17.09 -9.63 -28.02
C GLY A 19 -15.98 -8.64 -28.34
N PHE A 20 -15.00 -8.51 -27.45
CA PHE A 20 -13.62 -8.09 -27.76
C PHE A 20 -12.74 -8.22 -26.51
N ALA A 21 -12.53 -9.45 -26.06
CA ALA A 21 -11.48 -9.78 -25.09
C ALA A 21 -10.99 -11.23 -25.29
N GLN A 22 -10.68 -11.58 -26.53
CA GLN A 22 -9.72 -12.65 -26.80
C GLN A 22 -8.58 -12.02 -27.60
N ARG A 23 -7.59 -11.49 -26.87
CA ARG A 23 -6.29 -11.17 -27.44
C ARG A 23 -5.26 -11.98 -26.68
N ALA A 24 -4.86 -13.07 -27.34
CA ALA A 24 -3.58 -13.75 -27.25
C ALA A 24 -2.77 -13.54 -25.95
N VAL A 25 -2.78 -14.55 -25.09
CA VAL A 25 -1.68 -14.79 -24.17
C VAL A 25 -0.47 -15.17 -25.02
N ARG A 26 0.37 -14.18 -25.35
CA ARG A 26 1.76 -14.41 -25.74
C ARG A 26 2.65 -14.00 -24.58
N ASN A 27 3.03 -15.03 -23.83
CA ASN A 27 4.31 -15.25 -23.18
C ASN A 27 5.30 -14.06 -23.26
N THR A 28 5.44 -13.30 -22.16
CA THR A 28 6.53 -12.36 -21.96
C THR A 28 7.56 -12.96 -21.02
N GLN A 29 8.40 -13.83 -21.59
CA GLN A 29 9.74 -14.04 -21.03
C GLN A 29 10.50 -12.73 -21.15
N GLN A 30 10.76 -12.06 -20.03
CA GLN A 30 11.71 -10.96 -19.96
C GLN A 30 13.12 -11.52 -20.09
N VAL A 31 13.55 -11.76 -21.33
CA VAL A 31 14.96 -11.83 -21.67
C VAL A 31 15.50 -10.41 -21.59
N ARG A 32 16.41 -10.14 -20.64
CA ARG A 32 17.29 -8.97 -20.68
C ARG A 32 18.09 -9.02 -21.98
N ARG A 33 17.58 -8.38 -23.03
CA ARG A 33 18.40 -8.01 -24.18
C ARG A 33 19.09 -6.70 -23.82
N LEU A 34 20.42 -6.75 -23.70
CA LEU A 34 21.23 -5.55 -23.77
C LEU A 34 20.91 -4.90 -25.13
N SER A 35 20.37 -3.69 -25.10
CA SER A 35 20.27 -2.85 -26.28
C SER A 35 21.69 -2.49 -26.71
N THR A 36 22.18 -3.11 -27.77
CA THR A 36 23.24 -2.52 -28.58
C THR A 36 22.74 -1.17 -29.09
N PRO A 37 23.57 -0.11 -29.07
CA PRO A 37 23.19 1.20 -29.61
C PRO A 37 22.85 1.06 -31.11
N PRO A 38 21.97 1.91 -31.65
CA PRO A 38 21.64 1.87 -33.07
C PRO A 38 22.91 2.11 -33.90
N LYS A 39 23.14 1.27 -34.91
CA LYS A 39 24.12 1.55 -35.96
C LYS A 39 23.59 2.72 -36.77
N ASP A 40 24.38 3.79 -36.84
CA ASP A 40 24.18 4.91 -37.75
C ASP A 40 24.07 4.38 -39.19
N VAL A 41 22.87 4.44 -39.74
CA VAL A 41 22.68 4.42 -41.19
C VAL A 41 23.10 5.81 -41.65
N LYS A 42 24.23 5.87 -42.33
CA LYS A 42 24.71 7.09 -42.99
C LYS A 42 23.61 7.60 -43.92
N PRO A 43 23.11 8.83 -43.78
CA PRO A 43 22.38 9.46 -44.85
C PRO A 43 23.37 9.81 -45.96
N ASP A 44 22.91 9.65 -47.19
CA ASP A 44 23.63 10.09 -48.38
C ASP A 44 23.96 11.59 -48.28
N HIS A 45 25.10 11.95 -48.88
CA HIS A 45 25.68 13.29 -48.85
C HIS A 45 24.72 14.36 -49.39
N GLU A 46 24.07 15.09 -48.48
CA GLU A 46 23.73 16.50 -48.73
C GLU A 46 24.74 17.40 -48.03
N GLU A 47 25.21 18.40 -48.77
CA GLU A 47 26.27 19.34 -48.38
C GLU A 47 25.89 20.14 -47.13
N LYS A 48 26.35 19.69 -45.96
CA LYS A 48 26.34 20.50 -44.74
C LYS A 48 27.40 21.59 -44.86
N LYS A 49 26.94 22.84 -45.05
CA LYS A 49 27.74 24.04 -44.78
C LYS A 49 28.45 23.88 -43.43
N GLN A 50 29.76 24.09 -43.42
CA GLN A 50 30.59 24.03 -42.22
C GLN A 50 30.16 25.13 -41.23
N GLU A 51 29.30 24.77 -40.28
CA GLU A 51 29.08 25.60 -39.10
C GLU A 51 30.35 25.58 -38.25
N LYS A 52 30.93 26.76 -38.02
CA LYS A 52 32.09 26.92 -37.14
C LYS A 52 31.74 26.35 -35.76
N GLU A 53 32.61 25.52 -35.19
CA GLU A 53 32.44 24.91 -33.86
C GLU A 53 32.41 25.99 -32.78
N GLN A 54 31.24 26.61 -32.57
CA GLN A 54 31.02 27.58 -31.51
C GLN A 54 31.15 26.89 -30.15
N GLY A 55 31.95 27.47 -29.24
CA GLY A 55 32.10 26.97 -27.88
C GLY A 55 30.80 26.97 -27.08
N ALA A 56 30.72 26.17 -26.01
CA ALA A 56 29.49 26.03 -25.21
C ALA A 56 28.96 27.38 -24.65
N MET A 57 29.85 28.32 -24.34
CA MET A 57 29.47 29.66 -23.87
C MET A 57 28.97 30.56 -24.98
N SER A 58 29.57 30.54 -26.17
CA SER A 58 29.07 31.33 -27.30
C SER A 58 27.72 30.80 -27.79
N ARG A 59 27.50 29.48 -27.76
CA ARG A 59 26.17 28.88 -28.03
C ARG A 59 25.11 29.33 -27.03
N ARG A 60 25.45 29.43 -25.74
CA ARG A 60 24.53 29.94 -24.72
C ARG A 60 24.24 31.44 -24.91
N LEU A 61 25.25 32.24 -25.22
CA LEU A 61 25.06 33.67 -25.49
C LEU A 61 24.23 33.90 -26.76
N ALA A 62 24.47 33.10 -27.81
CA ALA A 62 23.65 33.10 -29.02
C ALA A 62 22.20 32.69 -28.71
N ALA A 63 21.98 31.58 -28.00
CA ALA A 63 20.65 31.15 -27.59
C ALA A 63 19.92 32.20 -26.74
N LEU A 64 20.61 32.88 -25.81
CA LEU A 64 20.04 33.98 -25.01
C LEU A 64 19.67 35.19 -25.88
N SER A 65 20.48 35.49 -26.91
CA SER A 65 20.16 36.56 -27.85
C SER A 65 18.98 36.20 -28.76
N GLU A 66 18.88 34.93 -29.17
CA GLU A 66 17.76 34.40 -29.96
C GLU A 66 16.46 34.40 -29.15
N GLU A 67 16.50 33.93 -27.90
CA GLU A 67 15.35 33.96 -26.98
C GLU A 67 14.87 35.40 -26.72
N GLY A 68 15.81 36.36 -26.64
CA GLY A 68 15.50 37.79 -26.53
C GLY A 68 14.77 38.34 -27.77
N LEU A 69 15.14 37.89 -28.97
CA LEU A 69 14.46 38.26 -30.22
C LEU A 69 13.07 37.60 -30.35
N GLU A 70 12.93 36.35 -29.93
CA GLU A 70 11.65 35.62 -29.97
C GLU A 70 10.64 36.16 -28.93
N SER A 71 11.11 36.58 -27.75
CA SER A 71 10.28 37.12 -26.68
C SER A 71 9.89 38.59 -26.88
N GLY A 72 10.72 39.38 -27.57
CA GLY A 72 10.58 40.85 -27.68
C GLY A 72 9.40 41.39 -28.49
N GLY A 73 8.52 40.52 -29.02
CA GLY A 73 7.26 40.91 -29.65
C GLY A 73 7.43 41.95 -30.77
N ARG A 74 6.66 43.06 -30.72
CA ARG A 74 6.71 44.12 -31.73
C ARG A 74 8.04 44.88 -31.77
N SER A 75 8.71 45.01 -30.62
CA SER A 75 9.99 45.72 -30.53
C SER A 75 11.12 44.93 -31.19
N ALA A 76 11.11 43.59 -31.08
CA ALA A 76 12.07 42.73 -31.75
C ALA A 76 11.89 42.74 -33.27
N ARG A 77 10.65 42.70 -33.78
CA ARG A 77 10.38 42.84 -35.23
C ARG A 77 10.94 44.15 -35.78
N LYS A 78 10.68 45.26 -35.09
CA LYS A 78 11.19 46.58 -35.46
C LYS A 78 12.72 46.65 -35.40
N ALA A 79 13.35 46.06 -34.38
CA ALA A 79 14.81 46.01 -34.28
C ALA A 79 15.45 45.20 -35.42
N VAL A 80 14.81 44.12 -35.87
CA VAL A 80 15.27 43.32 -37.03
C VAL A 80 15.03 44.04 -38.36
N GLU A 81 13.96 44.83 -38.47
CA GLU A 81 13.68 45.65 -39.65
C GLU A 81 14.64 46.84 -39.81
N GLU A 82 15.05 47.44 -38.69
CA GLU A 82 15.95 48.59 -38.62
C GLU A 82 17.43 48.20 -38.63
N ALA A 83 17.76 46.98 -38.18
CA ALA A 83 19.09 46.43 -38.34
C ALA A 83 19.30 46.09 -39.83
N GLY A 84 20.29 46.72 -40.46
CA GLY A 84 20.62 46.54 -41.89
C GLY A 84 21.19 45.16 -42.23
N PHE A 85 20.45 44.10 -41.92
CA PHE A 85 20.75 42.72 -42.32
C PHE A 85 20.47 42.51 -43.81
N ASP A 86 21.10 41.49 -44.38
CA ASP A 86 20.78 41.02 -45.73
C ASP A 86 19.29 40.64 -45.82
N GLU A 87 18.61 41.00 -46.92
CA GLU A 87 17.16 40.83 -47.10
C GLU A 87 16.70 39.36 -46.89
N GLY A 88 17.52 38.38 -47.26
CA GLY A 88 17.21 36.96 -47.02
C GLY A 88 17.23 36.57 -45.54
N LEU A 89 18.22 37.04 -44.79
CA LEU A 89 18.32 36.79 -43.33
C LEU A 89 17.24 37.54 -42.57
N LYS A 90 16.89 38.75 -43.02
CA LYS A 90 15.78 39.54 -42.47
C LYS A 90 14.45 38.79 -42.59
N GLN A 91 14.16 38.22 -43.76
CA GLN A 91 12.94 37.42 -43.95
C GLN A 91 12.93 36.18 -43.06
N GLU A 92 14.05 35.46 -42.97
CA GLU A 92 14.17 34.29 -42.10
C GLU A 92 13.95 34.64 -40.62
N LEU A 93 14.53 35.76 -40.15
CA LEU A 93 14.35 36.22 -38.77
C LEU A 93 12.90 36.66 -38.50
N LEU A 94 12.26 37.35 -39.44
CA LEU A 94 10.84 37.74 -39.30
C LEU A 94 9.92 36.53 -39.30
N GLU A 95 10.17 35.52 -40.14
CA GLU A 95 9.45 34.25 -40.15
C GLU A 95 9.63 33.52 -38.82
N ARG A 96 10.85 33.43 -38.30
CA ARG A 96 11.13 32.84 -36.98
C ARG A 96 10.38 33.58 -35.87
N ILE A 97 10.43 34.91 -35.82
CA ILE A 97 9.66 35.69 -34.85
C ILE A 97 8.16 35.47 -35.02
N ALA A 98 7.65 35.38 -36.25
CA ALA A 98 6.25 35.07 -36.52
C ALA A 98 5.86 33.69 -35.98
N THR A 99 6.66 32.66 -36.25
CA THR A 99 6.42 31.29 -35.76
C THR A 99 6.51 31.20 -34.23
N ALA A 100 7.46 31.89 -33.61
CA ALA A 100 7.58 31.98 -32.15
C ALA A 100 6.38 32.70 -31.53
N SER A 101 5.95 33.82 -32.12
CA SER A 101 4.75 34.54 -31.64
C SER A 101 3.48 33.69 -31.76
N PHE A 102 3.31 32.97 -32.87
CA PHE A 102 2.19 32.05 -33.07
C PHE A 102 2.22 30.91 -32.06
N ARG A 103 3.40 30.35 -31.78
CA ARG A 103 3.60 29.32 -30.74
C ARG A 103 3.24 29.82 -29.35
N ASN A 104 3.58 31.06 -29.03
CA ASN A 104 3.26 31.67 -27.75
C ASN A 104 1.77 31.95 -27.60
N GLU A 105 1.12 32.49 -28.64
CA GLU A 105 -0.33 32.78 -28.64
C GLU A 105 -1.17 31.50 -28.56
N HIS A 106 -0.74 30.41 -29.22
CA HIS A 106 -1.45 29.14 -29.28
C HIS A 106 -0.78 28.01 -28.49
N ALA A 107 0.01 28.35 -27.46
CA ALA A 107 0.81 27.38 -26.71
C ALA A 107 -0.01 26.19 -26.18
N GLY A 108 -1.21 26.45 -25.64
CA GLY A 108 -2.11 25.40 -25.15
C GLY A 108 -2.59 24.45 -26.26
N ALA A 109 -3.05 25.01 -27.39
CA ALA A 109 -3.56 24.21 -28.51
C ALA A 109 -2.45 23.38 -29.18
N ILE A 110 -1.25 23.95 -29.30
CA ILE A 110 -0.07 23.23 -29.82
C ILE A 110 0.32 22.13 -28.86
N SER A 111 0.35 22.40 -27.55
CA SER A 111 0.65 21.37 -26.55
C SER A 111 -0.35 20.21 -26.61
N GLN A 112 -1.64 20.47 -26.85
CA GLN A 112 -2.62 19.40 -27.04
C GLN A 112 -2.40 18.59 -28.31
N ALA A 113 -2.03 19.23 -29.42
CA ALA A 113 -1.81 18.59 -30.70
C ALA A 113 -0.52 17.75 -30.74
N GLU A 114 0.53 18.21 -30.06
CA GLU A 114 1.82 17.51 -29.98
C GLU A 114 1.81 16.32 -29.01
N MET A 115 0.77 16.17 -28.19
CA MET A 115 0.71 15.13 -27.17
C MET A 115 0.55 13.74 -27.79
N PRO A 116 1.39 12.76 -27.39
CA PRO A 116 1.31 11.42 -27.94
C PRO A 116 0.04 10.71 -27.48
N ASN A 117 -0.47 9.79 -28.31
CA ASN A 117 -1.64 8.97 -27.97
C ASN A 117 -1.46 8.10 -26.71
N SER A 118 -0.22 7.86 -26.27
CA SER A 118 0.11 7.17 -25.02
C SER A 118 -0.03 8.05 -23.76
N ALA A 119 -0.17 9.37 -23.92
CA ALA A 119 -0.28 10.29 -22.80
C ALA A 119 -1.51 9.98 -21.93
N SER A 120 -1.32 10.01 -20.61
CA SER A 120 -2.38 9.77 -19.64
C SER A 120 -3.47 10.84 -19.73
N ARG A 121 -4.68 10.51 -19.26
CA ARG A 121 -5.79 11.47 -19.16
C ARG A 121 -5.37 12.74 -18.41
N HIS A 122 -4.68 12.59 -17.28
CA HIS A 122 -4.20 13.72 -16.48
C HIS A 122 -3.26 14.64 -17.27
N SER A 123 -2.34 14.06 -18.04
CA SER A 123 -1.42 14.84 -18.87
C SER A 123 -2.15 15.61 -19.97
N ARG A 124 -3.19 15.02 -20.56
CA ARG A 124 -4.05 15.70 -21.55
C ARG A 124 -4.88 16.82 -20.92
N ASP A 125 -5.40 16.58 -19.72
CA ASP A 125 -6.16 17.58 -18.96
C ASP A 125 -5.27 18.77 -18.59
N ILE A 126 -4.00 18.55 -18.23
CA ILE A 126 -3.02 19.63 -17.98
C ILE A 126 -2.68 20.39 -19.26
N ALA A 127 -2.39 19.69 -20.36
CA ALA A 127 -2.06 20.34 -21.63
C ALA A 127 -3.22 21.20 -22.15
N GLY A 128 -4.46 20.80 -21.85
CA GLY A 128 -5.66 21.57 -22.17
C GLY A 128 -6.09 22.60 -21.15
N ALA A 129 -5.42 22.69 -20.01
CA ALA A 129 -5.80 23.63 -18.98
C ALA A 129 -5.50 25.06 -19.44
N THR A 130 -6.42 25.97 -19.16
CA THR A 130 -6.17 27.40 -19.34
C THR A 130 -5.04 27.84 -18.42
N PRO A 131 -4.05 28.61 -18.90
CA PRO A 131 -3.04 29.19 -18.04
C PRO A 131 -3.65 29.98 -16.89
N TRP A 132 -3.04 29.92 -15.71
CA TRP A 132 -3.51 30.64 -14.53
C TRP A 132 -3.40 32.16 -14.75
N SER A 133 -4.53 32.85 -14.70
CA SER A 133 -4.61 34.31 -14.94
C SER A 133 -4.52 35.15 -13.65
N GLY A 134 -4.28 34.52 -12.49
CA GLY A 134 -4.30 35.18 -11.18
C GLY A 134 -5.64 35.05 -10.44
N THR A 135 -6.72 34.79 -11.17
CA THR A 135 -8.07 34.54 -10.64
C THR A 135 -8.56 33.18 -11.08
N GLU A 136 -9.17 32.41 -10.18
CA GLU A 136 -9.80 31.15 -10.56
C GLU A 136 -11.06 31.40 -11.42
N SER A 137 -11.28 30.54 -12.42
CA SER A 137 -12.52 30.58 -13.21
C SER A 137 -13.69 30.02 -12.40
N VAL A 138 -14.91 30.48 -12.66
CA VAL A 138 -16.12 29.96 -11.98
C VAL A 138 -16.27 28.44 -12.17
N HIS A 139 -15.92 27.95 -13.36
CA HIS A 139 -15.97 26.53 -13.66
C HIS A 139 -14.99 25.74 -12.77
N ASP A 140 -13.74 26.19 -12.68
CA ASP A 140 -12.72 25.54 -11.86
C ASP A 140 -13.03 25.63 -10.36
N ALA A 141 -13.54 26.78 -9.89
CA ALA A 141 -14.03 26.96 -8.53
C ALA A 141 -15.17 25.98 -8.19
N SER A 142 -16.14 25.84 -9.09
CA SER A 142 -17.26 24.90 -8.91
C SER A 142 -16.80 23.43 -8.91
N LEU A 143 -15.85 23.07 -9.79
CA LEU A 143 -15.24 21.74 -9.80
C LEU A 143 -14.47 21.46 -8.51
N ARG A 144 -13.76 22.45 -7.97
CA ARG A 144 -13.08 22.34 -6.69
C ARG A 144 -14.08 22.12 -5.56
N MET A 145 -15.18 22.86 -5.52
CA MET A 145 -16.23 22.67 -4.52
C MET A 145 -16.89 21.29 -4.63
N LEU A 146 -17.13 20.79 -5.85
CA LEU A 146 -17.65 19.44 -6.06
C LEU A 146 -16.65 18.37 -5.60
N ASN A 147 -15.37 18.49 -5.98
CA ASN A 147 -14.32 17.58 -5.55
C ASN A 147 -14.11 17.60 -4.03
N ASP A 148 -14.20 18.78 -3.40
CA ASP A 148 -14.07 18.93 -1.95
C ASP A 148 -15.30 18.41 -1.19
N SER A 149 -16.51 18.48 -1.80
CA SER A 149 -17.74 17.94 -1.21
C SER A 149 -17.68 16.43 -1.00
N TYR A 150 -16.96 15.73 -1.88
CA TYR A 150 -16.73 14.30 -1.75
C TYR A 150 -15.37 14.06 -1.09
N LYS A 151 -15.39 13.59 0.15
CA LYS A 151 -14.15 13.12 0.79
C LYS A 151 -13.54 12.02 -0.08
N PRO A 152 -12.31 12.20 -0.63
CA PRO A 152 -11.68 11.13 -1.40
C PRO A 152 -11.62 9.90 -0.51
N LEU A 153 -12.13 8.78 -1.03
CA LEU A 153 -12.02 7.50 -0.35
C LEU A 153 -10.55 7.35 0.03
N LYS A 154 -10.28 7.18 1.33
CA LYS A 154 -8.92 6.92 1.79
C LYS A 154 -8.42 5.80 0.90
N PRO A 155 -7.29 5.98 0.19
CA PRO A 155 -6.77 4.91 -0.64
C PRO A 155 -6.68 3.71 0.29
N VAL A 156 -7.55 2.72 0.05
CA VAL A 156 -7.39 1.41 0.63
C VAL A 156 -5.97 1.09 0.22
N ARG A 157 -5.08 0.99 1.20
CA ARG A 157 -3.72 0.58 0.96
C ARG A 157 -3.87 -0.78 0.31
N ALA A 158 -3.91 -0.80 -1.02
CA ALA A 158 -3.49 -1.94 -1.78
C ALA A 158 -2.18 -2.31 -1.12
N SER A 159 -2.14 -3.50 -0.57
CA SER A 159 -0.96 -4.12 -0.01
C SER A 159 0.06 -4.23 -1.14
N SER A 160 0.65 -3.10 -1.51
CA SER A 160 1.86 -3.05 -2.28
C SER A 160 2.92 -3.58 -1.34
N THR A 161 3.21 -4.87 -1.51
CA THR A 161 4.45 -5.50 -1.12
C THR A 161 5.62 -4.52 -1.33
N GLY A 162 6.14 -3.95 -0.25
CA GLY A 162 7.35 -3.11 -0.24
C GLY A 162 7.19 -1.76 0.46
N PRO A 163 8.16 -1.33 1.30
CA PRO A 163 8.12 -0.03 1.95
C PRO A 163 8.65 1.04 0.99
N ALA A 164 7.87 1.47 0.01
CA ALA A 164 8.15 2.71 -0.71
C ALA A 164 7.71 3.89 0.18
N ARG A 165 8.53 4.21 1.19
CA ARG A 165 8.40 5.48 1.93
C ARG A 165 8.77 6.59 0.94
N GLY A 166 7.80 7.43 0.59
CA GLY A 166 8.10 8.71 -0.06
C GLY A 166 9.07 9.55 0.78
N PRO A 167 9.64 10.64 0.23
CA PRO A 167 10.58 11.48 0.95
C PRO A 167 9.96 11.89 2.31
N PRO A 168 10.74 11.84 3.41
CA PRO A 168 10.20 12.14 4.73
C PRO A 168 9.68 13.57 4.74
N SER A 169 8.38 13.73 5.01
CA SER A 169 7.72 15.04 5.00
C SER A 169 8.18 15.98 6.12
N LYS A 170 9.06 15.51 7.02
CA LYS A 170 9.59 16.26 8.15
C LYS A 170 11.05 15.90 8.37
N ILE A 171 11.91 16.91 8.29
CA ILE A 171 13.29 16.87 8.76
C ILE A 171 13.23 16.81 10.29
N ASP A 172 13.78 15.75 10.88
CA ASP A 172 13.87 15.61 12.32
C ASP A 172 14.87 16.64 12.86
N THR A 173 14.37 17.75 13.41
CA THR A 173 15.19 18.80 14.01
C THR A 173 15.71 18.42 15.39
N GLY A 174 15.55 17.16 15.80
CA GLY A 174 16.04 16.63 17.09
C GLY A 174 15.34 17.23 18.31
N ARG A 175 14.31 18.07 18.10
CA ARG A 175 13.55 18.72 19.16
C ARG A 175 12.19 18.02 19.33
N PRO A 176 11.92 17.39 20.49
CA PRO A 176 10.63 16.76 20.70
C PRO A 176 9.54 17.85 20.71
N ARG A 177 8.45 17.61 19.96
CA ARG A 177 7.30 18.54 19.89
C ARG A 177 6.55 18.68 21.22
N TYR A 178 6.75 17.74 22.15
CA TYR A 178 6.08 17.72 23.43
C TYR A 178 7.10 17.67 24.57
N ALA A 179 6.76 18.31 25.68
CA ALA A 179 7.55 18.19 26.89
C ALA A 179 7.56 16.72 27.35
N PRO A 180 8.71 16.17 27.77
CA PRO A 180 8.81 14.76 28.16
C PRO A 180 7.82 14.43 29.28
N SER A 181 7.22 13.24 29.26
CA SER A 181 6.33 12.81 30.32
C SER A 181 7.06 12.78 31.68
N SER A 182 6.32 12.90 32.79
CA SER A 182 6.92 12.85 34.14
C SER A 182 7.76 11.58 34.35
N GLY A 183 7.26 10.42 33.91
CA GLY A 183 8.00 9.16 33.95
C GLY A 183 9.28 9.19 33.12
N MET A 184 9.26 9.80 31.94
CA MET A 184 10.47 9.97 31.11
C MET A 184 11.48 10.91 31.78
N ARG A 185 11.04 11.95 32.49
CA ARG A 185 11.95 12.83 33.25
C ARG A 185 12.61 12.10 34.41
N LEU A 186 11.85 11.29 35.14
CA LEU A 186 12.37 10.48 36.24
C LEU A 186 13.35 9.41 35.75
N ALA A 187 13.05 8.74 34.64
CA ALA A 187 13.97 7.79 34.01
C ALA A 187 15.28 8.49 33.60
N ASN A 188 15.18 9.62 32.89
CA ASN A 188 16.37 10.40 32.51
C ASN A 188 17.15 10.93 33.72
N ALA A 189 16.49 11.29 34.82
CA ALA A 189 17.16 11.71 36.04
C ALA A 189 17.90 10.54 36.69
N ARG A 190 17.27 9.37 36.78
CA ARG A 190 17.89 8.14 37.28
C ARG A 190 19.10 7.74 36.45
N ASP A 191 18.97 7.73 35.14
CA ASP A 191 20.05 7.38 34.21
C ASP A 191 21.22 8.37 34.33
N LYS A 192 20.93 9.67 34.51
CA LYS A 192 21.98 10.66 34.79
C LYS A 192 22.66 10.38 36.12
N THR A 193 21.91 10.08 37.18
CA THR A 193 22.51 9.79 38.49
C THR A 193 23.38 8.54 38.48
N SER A 194 23.00 7.49 37.74
CA SER A 194 23.84 6.29 37.60
C SER A 194 25.11 6.58 36.83
N ILE A 195 25.03 7.32 35.72
CA ILE A 195 26.21 7.75 34.96
C ILE A 195 27.14 8.62 35.82
N TYR A 196 26.59 9.53 36.64
CA TYR A 196 27.40 10.35 37.56
C TYR A 196 28.04 9.54 38.69
N ALA A 197 27.35 8.50 39.20
CA ALA A 197 27.91 7.60 40.20
C ALA A 197 29.06 6.79 39.62
N GLU A 198 28.86 6.17 38.46
CA GLU A 198 29.92 5.46 37.73
C GLU A 198 31.11 6.39 37.48
N MET A 199 30.87 7.59 36.95
CA MET A 199 31.91 8.61 36.66
C MET A 199 32.63 9.18 37.90
N LYS A 200 32.11 8.95 39.10
CA LYS A 200 32.72 9.40 40.36
C LYS A 200 33.72 8.37 40.89
N ASP A 201 33.49 7.10 40.60
CA ASP A 201 34.29 5.98 41.10
C ASP A 201 35.49 5.63 40.19
N LEU A 202 35.60 6.25 39.00
CA LEU A 202 36.80 6.13 38.15
C LEU A 202 37.99 6.93 38.72
N PRO A 203 39.23 6.42 38.55
CA PRO A 203 40.44 7.16 38.92
C PRO A 203 40.53 8.48 38.14
N ASP A 204 41.11 9.50 38.76
CA ASP A 204 41.09 10.88 38.24
C ASP A 204 41.70 11.00 36.84
N GLU A 205 42.73 10.21 36.51
CA GLU A 205 43.34 10.18 35.18
C GLU A 205 42.39 9.68 34.07
N GLU A 206 41.58 8.66 34.36
CA GLU A 206 40.60 8.12 33.40
C GLU A 206 39.41 9.06 33.25
N ARG A 207 39.03 9.71 34.34
CA ARG A 207 37.98 10.74 34.36
C ARG A 207 38.35 11.96 33.52
N GLU A 208 39.62 12.37 33.55
CA GLU A 208 40.13 13.46 32.72
C GLU A 208 40.22 13.09 31.25
N LYS A 209 40.66 11.88 30.92
CA LYS A 209 40.63 11.35 29.54
C LYS A 209 39.21 11.33 28.98
N PHE A 210 38.24 10.85 29.76
CA PHE A 210 36.84 10.85 29.36
C PHE A 210 36.26 12.25 29.17
N ARG A 211 36.61 13.20 30.06
CA ARG A 211 36.23 14.62 29.88
C ARG A 211 36.88 15.22 28.64
N LYS A 212 38.12 14.85 28.32
CA LYS A 212 38.85 15.31 27.15
C LYS A 212 38.22 14.79 25.86
N GLU A 213 37.89 13.50 25.79
CA GLU A 213 37.18 12.89 24.66
C GLU A 213 35.79 13.51 24.45
N LEU A 214 35.04 13.77 25.54
CA LEU A 214 33.76 14.48 25.46
C LEU A 214 33.93 15.92 24.99
N LYS A 215 34.94 16.63 25.51
CA LYS A 215 35.25 18.01 25.11
C LYS A 215 35.63 18.06 23.63
N GLU A 216 36.46 17.13 23.16
CA GLU A 216 36.88 16.99 21.77
C GLU A 216 35.69 16.79 20.83
N ARG A 217 34.72 15.94 21.19
CA ARG A 217 33.46 15.76 20.42
C ARG A 217 32.63 17.03 20.27
N PHE A 218 32.68 17.93 21.25
CA PHE A 218 31.92 19.19 21.23
C PHE A 218 32.74 20.39 20.77
N THR A 219 34.03 20.23 20.46
CA THR A 219 34.80 21.27 19.78
C THR A 219 34.21 21.53 18.39
N PRO A 220 34.19 22.79 17.92
CA PRO A 220 33.68 23.13 16.58
C PRO A 220 34.34 22.33 15.44
N ALA A 221 35.59 21.89 15.61
CA ALA A 221 36.32 21.07 14.64
C ALA A 221 35.84 19.61 14.57
N ALA A 222 35.24 19.06 15.63
CA ALA A 222 34.63 17.72 15.62
C ALA A 222 33.12 17.76 15.33
N ARG A 223 32.47 18.90 15.55
CA ARG A 223 31.07 19.14 15.15
C ARG A 223 30.89 19.31 13.64
N SER A 224 31.96 19.54 12.88
CA SER A 224 31.98 19.25 11.44
C SER A 224 32.11 17.74 11.21
N ALA A 225 31.21 16.95 11.79
CA ALA A 225 30.97 15.62 11.26
C ALA A 225 30.52 15.82 9.79
N PRO A 226 31.09 15.07 8.85
CA PRO A 226 30.89 15.33 7.44
C PRO A 226 29.41 15.20 7.09
N VAL A 227 28.81 16.31 6.66
CA VAL A 227 27.43 16.40 6.15
C VAL A 227 27.27 15.62 4.83
N THR A 228 28.34 15.00 4.33
CA THR A 228 28.40 14.24 3.09
C THR A 228 28.26 12.73 3.36
N LEU A 229 27.48 12.04 2.52
CA LEU A 229 27.24 10.59 2.60
C LEU A 229 28.55 9.77 2.67
N LYS A 230 29.58 10.22 1.94
CA LYS A 230 30.91 9.61 1.91
C LYS A 230 31.66 9.70 3.24
N GLY A 231 31.45 10.79 3.99
CA GLY A 231 32.06 10.94 5.30
C GLY A 231 31.35 10.12 6.39
N LEU A 232 30.03 9.95 6.28
CA LEU A 232 29.29 8.99 7.10
C LEU A 232 29.71 7.55 6.81
N GLU A 233 29.98 7.21 5.55
CA GLU A 233 30.50 5.92 5.14
C GLU A 233 31.91 5.65 5.68
N SER A 234 32.82 6.64 5.61
CA SER A 234 34.16 6.53 6.20
C SER A 234 34.10 6.30 7.72
N LEU A 235 33.23 7.02 8.41
CA LEU A 235 33.05 6.89 9.86
C LEU A 235 32.36 5.57 10.23
N ALA A 236 31.42 5.11 9.41
CA ALA A 236 30.80 3.80 9.58
C ALA A 236 31.83 2.67 9.40
N ASN A 237 32.68 2.75 8.37
CA ASN A 237 33.74 1.78 8.13
C ASN A 237 34.76 1.77 9.27
N GLU A 238 35.21 2.94 9.72
CA GLU A 238 36.09 3.05 10.89
C GLU A 238 35.46 2.37 12.11
N ARG A 239 34.17 2.64 12.41
CA ARG A 239 33.45 2.00 13.52
C ARG A 239 33.25 0.49 13.34
N ILE A 240 33.07 0.02 12.11
CA ILE A 240 32.94 -1.41 11.79
C ILE A 240 34.29 -2.10 12.02
N GLU A 241 35.39 -1.54 11.52
CA GLU A 241 36.75 -2.04 11.72
C GLU A 241 37.12 -2.06 13.22
N ASP A 242 36.80 -1.00 13.94
CA ASP A 242 36.97 -0.89 15.39
C ASP A 242 36.17 -1.94 16.17
N ALA A 243 34.98 -2.31 15.69
CA ALA A 243 34.14 -3.33 16.29
C ALA A 243 34.59 -4.74 15.90
N ILE A 244 35.16 -4.94 14.70
CA ILE A 244 35.81 -6.17 14.26
C ILE A 244 37.07 -6.43 15.08
N ALA A 245 37.91 -5.40 15.28
CA ALA A 245 39.13 -5.46 16.10
C ALA A 245 38.81 -5.84 17.55
N ARG A 246 37.73 -5.28 18.11
CA ARG A 246 37.20 -5.64 19.44
C ARG A 246 36.51 -7.02 19.48
N GLY A 247 36.42 -7.73 18.36
CA GLY A 247 35.81 -9.05 18.29
C GLY A 247 34.29 -9.07 18.46
N LYS A 248 33.62 -7.90 18.44
CA LYS A 248 32.16 -7.79 18.63
C LYS A 248 31.36 -8.58 17.59
N PHE A 249 31.93 -8.82 16.41
CA PHE A 249 31.31 -9.59 15.33
C PHE A 249 31.41 -11.12 15.47
N ARG A 250 32.24 -11.64 16.38
CA ARG A 250 32.50 -13.09 16.49
C ARG A 250 31.34 -13.86 17.11
N ASN A 251 30.62 -13.26 18.06
CA ASN A 251 29.54 -13.90 18.83
C ASN A 251 28.22 -13.12 18.74
N LEU A 252 27.82 -12.68 17.53
CA LEU A 252 26.47 -12.15 17.38
C LEU A 252 25.47 -13.29 17.57
N PRO A 253 24.41 -13.11 18.37
CA PRO A 253 23.30 -14.04 18.38
C PRO A 253 22.71 -14.04 16.98
N ARG A 254 23.01 -15.08 16.19
CA ARG A 254 22.31 -15.34 14.93
C ARG A 254 20.83 -15.40 15.29
N GLY A 255 20.01 -14.64 14.57
CA GLY A 255 18.57 -14.61 14.81
C GLY A 255 17.99 -16.02 14.88
N LYS A 256 16.86 -16.18 15.59
CA LYS A 256 16.16 -17.48 15.67
C LYS A 256 16.05 -18.08 14.27
N ALA A 257 16.42 -19.35 14.13
CA ALA A 257 16.28 -20.07 12.87
C ALA A 257 14.83 -19.95 12.43
N ILE A 258 14.60 -19.31 11.28
CA ILE A 258 13.26 -19.23 10.71
C ILE A 258 12.90 -20.65 10.33
N GLU A 259 11.90 -21.22 11.00
CA GLU A 259 11.32 -22.50 10.63
C GLU A 259 10.84 -22.39 9.18
N ARG A 260 11.51 -23.11 8.29
CA ARG A 260 11.19 -23.08 6.87
C ARG A 260 10.06 -24.06 6.64
N ASP A 261 8.89 -23.51 6.31
CA ASP A 261 7.76 -24.34 5.93
C ASP A 261 8.06 -25.04 4.60
N TYR A 262 8.31 -26.35 4.63
CA TYR A 262 8.59 -27.14 3.43
C TYR A 262 7.46 -27.08 2.39
N ASN A 263 6.21 -26.90 2.86
CA ASN A 263 5.02 -26.75 2.01
C ASN A 263 4.98 -25.42 1.24
N ALA A 264 5.67 -24.38 1.73
CA ALA A 264 5.76 -23.09 1.03
C ALA A 264 6.55 -23.18 -0.28
N SER A 265 7.45 -24.17 -0.38
CA SER A 265 8.21 -24.47 -1.60
C SER A 265 7.65 -25.62 -2.42
N SER A 266 6.49 -26.17 -2.05
CA SER A 266 5.90 -27.29 -2.77
C SER A 266 5.38 -26.82 -4.15
N PRO A 267 5.74 -27.47 -5.27
CA PRO A 267 5.21 -27.12 -6.59
C PRO A 267 3.74 -27.45 -6.81
N PHE A 268 3.16 -28.27 -5.92
CA PHE A 268 1.80 -28.79 -6.06
C PHE A 268 0.74 -27.97 -5.34
N ILE A 269 1.14 -27.03 -4.49
CA ILE A 269 0.23 -26.14 -3.76
C ILE A 269 0.45 -24.73 -4.30
N ASN A 270 -0.62 -24.08 -4.75
CA ASN A 270 -0.54 -22.69 -5.17
C ASN A 270 -0.17 -21.80 -3.99
N THR A 271 0.66 -20.77 -4.22
CA THR A 271 1.09 -19.83 -3.16
C THR A 271 -0.10 -19.17 -2.47
N THR A 272 -1.19 -18.93 -3.20
CA THR A 272 -2.46 -18.41 -2.69
C THR A 272 -3.14 -19.38 -1.73
N GLU A 273 -3.33 -20.64 -2.12
CA GLU A 273 -3.93 -21.69 -1.29
C GLU A 273 -3.10 -21.95 -0.03
N TYR A 274 -1.78 -22.01 -0.17
CA TYR A 274 -0.85 -22.14 0.94
C TYR A 274 -1.03 -20.99 1.96
N MET A 275 -1.04 -19.74 1.47
CA MET A 275 -1.21 -18.57 2.33
C MET A 275 -2.60 -18.52 2.96
N LEU A 276 -3.65 -18.89 2.24
CA LEU A 276 -5.02 -18.94 2.76
C LEU A 276 -5.14 -19.97 3.87
N ASN A 277 -4.67 -21.20 3.65
CA ASN A 277 -4.69 -22.25 4.68
C ASN A 277 -3.86 -21.84 5.91
N ARG A 278 -2.73 -21.16 5.71
CA ARG A 278 -1.92 -20.65 6.82
C ARG A 278 -2.57 -19.50 7.56
N MET A 279 -3.31 -18.62 6.87
CA MET A 279 -4.10 -17.58 7.51
C MET A 279 -5.24 -18.17 8.33
N ILE A 280 -5.96 -19.16 7.79
CA ILE A 280 -7.01 -19.90 8.51
C ILE A 280 -6.44 -20.54 9.78
N GLN A 281 -5.28 -21.19 9.70
CA GLN A 281 -4.61 -21.84 10.85
C GLN A 281 -4.01 -20.88 11.87
N ARG A 282 -3.51 -19.70 11.45
CA ARG A 282 -2.81 -18.77 12.35
C ARG A 282 -3.71 -17.71 12.98
N GLN A 283 -4.77 -17.33 12.28
CA GLN A 283 -5.65 -16.24 12.72
C GLN A 283 -6.97 -16.76 13.30
N ASP A 284 -7.15 -18.10 13.36
CA ASP A 284 -8.42 -18.76 13.72
C ASP A 284 -9.63 -18.18 12.96
N ILE A 285 -9.41 -17.67 11.74
CA ILE A 285 -10.46 -17.05 10.94
C ILE A 285 -11.20 -18.16 10.21
N VAL A 286 -12.47 -18.30 10.57
CA VAL A 286 -13.40 -19.24 9.99
C VAL A 286 -14.06 -18.57 8.77
N PRO A 287 -14.14 -19.23 7.60
CA PRO A 287 -14.86 -18.71 6.45
C PRO A 287 -16.29 -18.23 6.82
N PRO A 288 -16.79 -17.12 6.23
CA PRO A 288 -18.08 -16.52 6.62
C PRO A 288 -19.27 -17.48 6.55
N TRP A 289 -19.26 -18.46 5.64
CA TRP A 289 -20.33 -19.45 5.54
C TRP A 289 -20.31 -20.48 6.68
N ILE A 290 -19.13 -20.81 7.22
CA ILE A 290 -18.99 -21.70 8.39
C ILE A 290 -19.43 -20.95 9.65
N GLU A 291 -19.09 -19.66 9.79
CA GLU A 291 -19.61 -18.83 10.89
C GLU A 291 -21.14 -18.83 10.90
N LYS A 292 -21.76 -18.59 9.73
CA LYS A 292 -23.21 -18.65 9.60
C LYS A 292 -23.78 -20.03 9.89
N GLN A 293 -23.09 -21.09 9.49
CA GLN A 293 -23.50 -22.46 9.81
C GLN A 293 -23.42 -22.72 11.32
N GLN A 294 -22.36 -22.27 12.01
CA GLN A 294 -22.23 -22.37 13.47
C GLN A 294 -23.30 -21.55 14.19
N ASP A 295 -23.62 -20.36 13.71
CA ASP A 295 -24.72 -19.53 14.22
C ASP A 295 -26.07 -20.24 14.08
N ILE A 296 -26.36 -20.85 12.93
CA ILE A 296 -27.61 -21.59 12.70
C ILE A 296 -27.70 -22.81 13.63
N VAL A 297 -26.60 -23.54 13.78
CA VAL A 297 -26.55 -24.71 14.67
C VAL A 297 -26.71 -24.30 16.14
N SER A 298 -26.04 -23.24 16.59
CA SER A 298 -26.14 -22.74 17.96
C SER A 298 -27.52 -22.16 18.29
N THR A 299 -28.12 -21.42 17.36
CA THR A 299 -29.48 -20.89 17.53
C THR A 299 -30.53 -22.01 17.53
N SER A 300 -30.39 -23.01 16.64
CA SER A 300 -31.26 -24.19 16.61
C SER A 300 -31.16 -25.02 17.89
N THR A 301 -29.94 -25.26 18.40
CA THR A 301 -29.74 -26.00 19.65
C THR A 301 -30.33 -25.25 20.85
N ARG A 302 -30.14 -23.92 20.92
CA ARG A 302 -30.75 -23.07 21.96
C ARG A 302 -32.28 -23.07 21.88
N PHE A 303 -32.85 -23.02 20.69
CA PHE A 303 -34.28 -23.10 20.46
C PHE A 303 -34.85 -24.45 20.92
N ARG A 304 -34.23 -25.56 20.51
CA ARG A 304 -34.62 -26.92 20.96
C ARG A 304 -34.52 -27.07 22.47
N ALA A 305 -33.48 -26.51 23.10
CA ALA A 305 -33.33 -26.55 24.56
C ALA A 305 -34.45 -25.75 25.27
N ARG A 306 -34.82 -24.57 24.74
CA ARG A 306 -35.95 -23.78 25.25
C ARG A 306 -37.27 -24.52 25.12
N LEU A 307 -37.57 -25.07 23.94
CA LEU A 307 -38.79 -25.86 23.73
C LEU A 307 -38.90 -27.03 24.71
N ARG A 308 -37.81 -27.78 24.94
CA ARG A 308 -37.80 -28.86 25.95
C ARG A 308 -38.05 -28.34 27.37
N ALA A 309 -37.53 -27.17 27.72
CA ALA A 309 -37.77 -26.58 29.03
C ALA A 309 -39.22 -26.10 29.18
N ASP A 310 -39.77 -25.45 28.16
CA ASP A 310 -41.14 -24.94 28.17
C ASP A 310 -42.17 -26.06 28.16
N TRP A 311 -41.91 -27.13 27.41
CA TRP A 311 -42.69 -28.35 27.43
C TRP A 311 -42.67 -29.00 28.83
N ARG A 312 -41.50 -29.21 29.43
CA ARG A 312 -41.41 -29.73 30.81
C ARG A 312 -42.17 -28.88 31.83
N ARG A 313 -42.10 -27.54 31.70
CA ARG A 313 -42.89 -26.63 32.56
C ARG A 313 -44.38 -26.74 32.30
N HIS A 314 -44.80 -26.92 31.05
CA HIS A 314 -46.19 -27.11 30.69
C HIS A 314 -46.74 -28.42 31.27
N VAL A 315 -45.99 -29.52 31.13
CA VAL A 315 -46.35 -30.84 31.69
C VAL A 315 -46.38 -30.78 33.23
N ALA A 316 -45.39 -30.17 33.87
CA ALA A 316 -45.41 -30.01 35.33
C ALA A 316 -46.63 -29.19 35.79
N ARG A 317 -46.98 -28.12 35.06
CA ARG A 317 -48.18 -27.33 35.35
C ARG A 317 -49.47 -28.10 35.12
N SER A 318 -49.58 -28.86 34.02
CA SER A 318 -50.79 -29.65 33.73
C SER A 318 -51.01 -30.74 34.79
N ILE A 319 -49.94 -31.45 35.20
CA ILE A 319 -49.99 -32.43 36.29
C ILE A 319 -50.41 -31.76 37.60
N SER A 320 -49.78 -30.63 37.97
CA SER A 320 -50.12 -29.92 39.21
C SER A 320 -51.56 -29.41 39.23
N SER A 321 -52.08 -28.95 38.08
CA SER A 321 -53.45 -28.42 37.96
C SER A 321 -54.54 -29.50 38.05
N ARG A 322 -54.21 -30.76 37.76
CA ARG A 322 -55.15 -31.89 37.82
C ARG A 322 -55.49 -32.31 39.25
N GLY A 323 -54.63 -31.98 40.23
CA GLY A 323 -54.77 -32.40 41.63
C GLY A 323 -54.49 -33.90 41.84
N GLY A 324 -54.58 -34.37 43.09
CA GLY A 324 -54.39 -35.79 43.46
C GLY A 324 -53.26 -36.04 44.46
N SER A 325 -53.05 -37.31 44.81
CA SER A 325 -51.92 -37.75 45.66
C SER A 325 -50.59 -37.64 44.91
N LEU A 326 -49.49 -37.55 45.65
CA LEU A 326 -48.13 -37.48 45.09
C LEU A 326 -47.83 -38.68 44.17
N GLU A 327 -48.24 -39.89 44.58
CA GLU A 327 -48.04 -41.13 43.81
C GLU A 327 -48.76 -41.07 42.45
N SER A 328 -49.98 -40.54 42.41
CA SER A 328 -50.72 -40.36 41.16
C SER A 328 -50.05 -39.34 40.24
N GLN A 329 -49.44 -38.29 40.77
CA GLN A 329 -48.70 -37.29 39.99
C GLN A 329 -47.40 -37.86 39.42
N LEU A 330 -46.71 -38.70 40.20
CA LEU A 330 -45.50 -39.40 39.76
C LEU A 330 -45.82 -40.40 38.64
N ALA A 331 -46.87 -41.21 38.79
CA ALA A 331 -47.31 -42.15 37.75
C ALA A 331 -47.62 -41.42 36.44
N LEU A 332 -48.32 -40.29 36.50
CA LEU A 332 -48.66 -39.47 35.33
C LEU A 332 -47.41 -38.83 34.68
N ALA A 333 -46.45 -38.39 35.49
CA ALA A 333 -45.17 -37.89 34.99
C ALA A 333 -44.36 -39.00 34.27
N GLU A 334 -44.37 -40.22 34.81
CA GLU A 334 -43.75 -41.37 34.16
C GLU A 334 -44.45 -41.75 32.84
N GLU A 335 -45.78 -41.68 32.77
CA GLU A 335 -46.53 -41.90 31.52
C GLU A 335 -46.14 -40.88 30.44
N TYR A 336 -46.08 -39.59 30.78
CA TYR A 336 -45.60 -38.56 29.86
C TYR A 336 -44.14 -38.79 29.43
N ALA A 337 -43.26 -39.18 30.36
CA ALA A 337 -41.87 -39.49 30.04
C ALA A 337 -41.75 -40.70 29.10
N ARG A 338 -42.57 -41.75 29.29
CA ARG A 338 -42.64 -42.91 28.39
C ARG A 338 -43.14 -42.53 27.00
N ALA A 339 -44.19 -41.70 26.92
CA ALA A 339 -44.69 -41.17 25.66
C ALA A 339 -43.62 -40.35 24.91
N GLU A 340 -42.92 -39.46 25.62
CA GLU A 340 -41.79 -38.70 25.05
C GLU A 340 -40.65 -39.60 24.58
N ALA A 341 -40.34 -40.67 25.30
CA ALA A 341 -39.28 -41.59 24.91
C ALA A 341 -39.60 -42.36 23.61
N ILE A 342 -40.89 -42.55 23.29
CA ILE A 342 -41.35 -43.15 22.02
C ILE A 342 -41.14 -42.15 20.87
N ASP A 343 -41.58 -40.90 21.04
CA ASP A 343 -41.56 -39.89 19.97
C ASP A 343 -40.18 -39.24 19.79
N ASN A 344 -39.41 -39.12 20.87
CA ASN A 344 -38.08 -38.51 20.90
C ASN A 344 -37.15 -39.37 21.77
N PRO A 345 -36.62 -40.47 21.23
CA PRO A 345 -35.73 -41.35 21.98
C PRO A 345 -34.52 -40.56 22.48
N PRO A 346 -34.09 -40.75 23.74
CA PRO A 346 -32.91 -40.09 24.26
C PRO A 346 -31.72 -40.44 23.36
N ALA A 347 -30.97 -39.41 22.94
CA ALA A 347 -29.79 -39.62 22.13
C ALA A 347 -28.82 -40.51 22.92
N LYS A 348 -28.61 -41.75 22.44
CA LYS A 348 -27.84 -42.78 23.14
C LYS A 348 -26.38 -42.37 23.44
N LYS A 349 -25.85 -41.37 22.73
CA LYS A 349 -24.55 -40.74 23.01
C LYS A 349 -24.61 -39.25 22.69
N ARG A 350 -24.25 -38.40 23.66
CA ARG A 350 -23.84 -37.02 23.38
C ARG A 350 -22.39 -37.07 22.95
N THR A 351 -22.14 -37.20 21.65
CA THR A 351 -20.77 -37.09 21.12
C THR A 351 -20.42 -35.61 21.02
N GLU A 352 -19.70 -35.09 22.00
CA GLU A 352 -19.06 -33.77 21.88
C GLU A 352 -17.78 -33.96 21.07
N LYS A 353 -17.83 -33.55 19.80
CA LYS A 353 -16.66 -33.59 18.91
C LYS A 353 -15.86 -32.31 19.12
N LEU A 354 -14.74 -32.42 19.83
CA LEU A 354 -13.80 -31.32 19.98
C LEU A 354 -12.68 -31.49 18.95
N ASN A 355 -12.53 -30.50 18.08
CA ASN A 355 -11.39 -30.42 17.17
C ASN A 355 -10.24 -29.74 17.95
N THR A 356 -9.18 -30.48 18.24
CA THR A 356 -7.98 -29.95 18.88
C THR A 356 -6.82 -29.93 17.88
N ILE A 357 -5.96 -28.93 17.96
CA ILE A 357 -4.73 -28.87 17.15
C ILE A 357 -3.60 -29.40 18.02
N ASP A 358 -2.99 -30.50 17.60
CA ASP A 358 -1.88 -31.11 18.33
C ASP A 358 -0.61 -30.26 18.21
N SER A 359 0.41 -30.49 19.06
CA SER A 359 1.66 -29.71 19.06
C SER A 359 2.43 -29.76 17.72
N ALA A 360 2.13 -30.73 16.86
CA ALA A 360 2.64 -30.87 15.50
C ALA A 360 1.79 -30.15 14.43
N GLY A 361 0.75 -29.41 14.81
CA GLY A 361 -0.14 -28.69 13.89
C GLY A 361 -1.13 -29.58 13.12
N GLN A 362 -1.29 -30.84 13.53
CA GLN A 362 -2.28 -31.75 12.96
C GLN A 362 -3.63 -31.59 13.69
N LEU A 363 -4.72 -31.54 12.91
CA LEU A 363 -6.08 -31.47 13.45
C LEU A 363 -6.50 -32.85 13.93
N THR A 364 -6.53 -33.06 15.25
CA THR A 364 -6.98 -34.31 15.87
C THR A 364 -8.41 -34.14 16.38
N GLN A 365 -9.28 -35.08 16.02
CA GLN A 365 -10.65 -35.14 16.52
C GLN A 365 -10.68 -35.98 17.79
N ILE A 366 -10.92 -35.35 18.94
CA ILE A 366 -11.15 -36.05 20.19
C ILE A 366 -12.67 -36.13 20.37
N THR A 367 -13.22 -37.34 20.24
CA THR A 367 -14.61 -37.64 20.57
C THR A 367 -14.72 -37.94 22.06
N LEU A 368 -15.31 -37.02 22.83
CA LEU A 368 -15.71 -37.30 24.20
C LEU A 368 -17.08 -37.97 24.15
N ASP A 369 -17.09 -39.29 24.35
CA ASP A 369 -18.30 -40.08 24.50
C ASP A 369 -18.74 -40.00 25.98
N GLY A 370 -19.70 -39.12 26.28
CA GLY A 370 -20.37 -39.13 27.57
C GLY A 370 -21.55 -40.09 27.53
N GLU A 371 -21.45 -41.24 28.21
CA GLU A 371 -22.61 -42.08 28.52
C GLU A 371 -23.42 -41.41 29.63
N ILE A 372 -24.68 -41.10 29.33
CA ILE A 372 -25.62 -40.60 30.34
C ILE A 372 -26.23 -41.85 30.97
N THR A 373 -25.75 -42.24 32.15
CA THR A 373 -26.43 -43.23 32.98
C THR A 373 -27.76 -42.63 33.44
N SER A 374 -28.85 -43.30 33.06
CA SER A 374 -30.26 -42.92 33.26
C SER A 374 -30.62 -42.63 34.71
#